data_AF-A0AAD3D376-F1
#
_entry.id   AF-A0AAD3D376-F1
#
_cell.length_a   1.000
_cell.length_b   1.000
_cell.length_c   1.000
_cell.angle_alpha   90.00
_cell.angle_beta   90.00
_cell.angle_gamma   90.00
#
_symmetry.space_group_name_H-M   'P 1'
#
loop_
_entity.id
_entity.type
_entity.pdbx_description
1 polymer ?
#
loop_
_entity_poly.entity_id
_entity_poly.type
_entity_poly.pdbx_seq_one_letter_code
_entity_poly.pdbx_strand_id
1 'polypeptide(L)'
;MADAKNKPSLSTETIVDKKLANETAGLNKDLAKLSLNMAVVKDLKKIVDKQSSEITKINDNIVTINENLDGIKNIMEQQLRWQQWSFVLANNSEVPVALISFKYRIGEDLEEISSAGLVTEILQSFASGCGHYLPDNAYIVCWHNNKKEARKAFRTGIKSQVKKMIGHEPRLEKGSDGRYAIYYT
;
A
#
# COMPACT_ATOMS: atom_id res chain seq x y z
N MET A 1 42.74 43.79 88.62
CA MET A 1 43.06 42.35 88.56
C MET A 1 41.87 41.67 87.91
N ALA A 2 42.06 41.06 86.74
CA ALA A 2 40.99 40.55 85.90
C ALA A 2 40.66 39.10 86.25
N ASP A 3 39.39 38.82 86.54
CA ASP A 3 38.86 37.47 86.76
C ASP A 3 38.96 36.64 85.48
N ALA A 4 39.78 35.58 85.54
CA ALA A 4 39.85 34.55 84.53
C ALA A 4 38.57 33.69 84.60
N LYS A 5 37.63 33.96 83.69
CA LYS A 5 36.43 33.14 83.48
C LYS A 5 36.84 31.72 83.10
N ASN A 6 36.66 30.80 84.05
CA ASN A 6 36.79 29.36 83.87
C ASN A 6 35.76 28.89 82.82
N LYS A 7 36.23 28.40 81.68
CA LYS A 7 35.38 27.87 80.60
C LYS A 7 35.23 26.36 80.83
N PRO A 8 34.01 25.81 80.99
CA PRO A 8 33.86 24.40 81.33
C PRO A 8 34.32 23.50 80.16
N SER A 9 35.22 22.55 80.42
CA SER A 9 35.55 21.49 79.47
C SER A 9 34.45 20.42 79.47
N LEU A 10 33.81 20.21 78.31
CA LEU A 10 32.83 19.13 78.14
C LEU A 10 33.49 17.75 78.36
N SER A 11 32.79 16.84 79.04
CA SER A 11 33.25 15.45 79.20
C SER A 11 33.20 14.69 77.85
N THR A 12 34.11 13.73 77.68
CA THR A 12 34.23 12.89 76.47
C THR A 12 32.93 12.16 76.10
N GLU A 13 32.15 11.69 77.07
CA GLU A 13 30.80 11.14 76.87
C GLU A 13 29.87 12.13 76.16
N THR A 14 29.87 13.39 76.59
CA THR A 14 29.00 14.42 75.99
C THR A 14 29.37 14.75 74.55
N ILE A 15 30.63 14.53 74.16
CA ILE A 15 31.11 14.73 72.78
C ILE A 15 30.68 13.57 71.88
N VAL A 16 30.76 12.34 72.39
CA VAL A 16 30.34 11.13 71.67
C VAL A 16 28.83 11.12 71.42
N ASP A 17 28.02 11.48 72.41
CA ASP A 17 26.57 11.56 72.28
C ASP A 17 26.12 12.60 71.25
N LYS A 18 26.76 13.77 71.22
CA LYS A 18 26.48 14.81 70.21
C LYS A 18 26.84 14.37 68.79
N LYS A 19 27.91 13.59 68.63
CA LYS A 19 28.31 13.06 67.32
C LYS A 19 27.31 12.01 66.82
N LEU A 20 26.91 11.08 67.68
CA LEU A 20 25.87 10.08 67.38
C LEU A 20 24.52 10.73 67.05
N ALA A 21 24.12 11.76 67.79
CA ALA A 21 22.89 12.49 67.50
C ALA A 21 22.92 13.18 66.13
N ASN A 22 24.05 13.80 65.77
CA ASN A 22 24.23 14.41 64.45
C ASN A 22 24.22 13.39 63.31
N GLU A 23 24.89 12.25 63.47
CA GLU A 23 24.88 11.16 62.48
C GLU A 23 23.48 10.57 62.29
N THR A 24 22.75 10.37 63.39
CA THR A 24 21.35 9.89 63.36
C THR A 24 20.43 10.89 62.65
N ALA A 25 20.59 12.19 62.90
CA ALA A 25 19.84 13.23 62.21
C ALA A 25 20.15 13.28 60.70
N GLY A 26 21.41 13.07 60.32
CA GLY A 26 21.83 12.95 58.92
C GLY A 26 21.17 11.77 58.22
N LEU A 27 21.22 10.58 58.83
CA LEU A 27 20.58 9.36 58.32
C LEU A 27 19.07 9.53 58.15
N ASN A 28 18.39 10.14 59.13
CA ASN A 28 16.96 10.40 59.04
C ASN A 28 16.60 11.33 57.86
N LYS A 29 17.45 12.32 57.58
CA LYS A 29 17.27 13.22 56.43
C LYS A 29 17.44 12.49 55.10
N ASP A 30 18.41 11.59 55.00
CA ASP A 30 18.64 10.81 53.79
C ASP A 30 17.55 9.75 53.57
N LEU A 31 17.04 9.14 54.65
CA LEU A 31 15.90 8.23 54.59
C LEU A 31 14.63 8.93 54.06
N ALA A 32 14.38 10.16 54.51
CA ALA A 32 13.25 10.96 54.03
C ALA A 32 13.37 11.28 52.54
N LYS A 33 14.57 11.64 52.05
CA LYS A 33 14.83 11.83 50.61
C LYS A 33 14.62 10.55 49.81
N LEU A 34 15.09 9.41 50.33
CA LEU A 34 14.93 8.12 49.66
C LEU A 34 13.45 7.76 49.49
N SER A 35 12.66 7.98 50.54
CA SER A 35 11.20 7.79 50.52
C SER A 35 10.52 8.66 49.45
N LEU A 36 10.90 9.94 49.37
CA LEU A 36 10.42 10.86 48.34
C LEU A 36 10.77 10.36 46.93
N ASN A 37 12.02 9.94 46.73
CA ASN A 37 12.49 9.44 45.44
C ASN A 37 11.73 8.16 45.02
N MET A 38 11.43 7.24 45.94
CA MET A 38 10.62 6.06 45.64
C MET A 38 9.20 6.42 45.20
N ALA A 39 8.59 7.43 45.82
CA ALA A 39 7.26 7.91 45.41
C ALA A 39 7.30 8.46 43.97
N VAL A 40 8.31 9.28 43.65
CA VAL A 40 8.51 9.83 42.30
C VAL A 40 8.71 8.72 41.27
N VAL A 41 9.54 7.71 41.56
CA VAL A 41 9.76 6.57 40.66
C VAL A 41 8.46 5.80 40.41
N LYS A 42 7.62 5.62 41.43
CA LYS A 42 6.33 4.94 41.28
C LYS A 42 5.38 5.69 40.37
N ASP A 43 5.35 7.02 40.45
CA ASP A 43 4.50 7.83 39.58
C ASP A 43 5.04 7.92 38.15
N LEU A 44 6.37 8.00 37.98
CA LEU A 44 7.01 7.88 36.66
C LEU A 44 6.67 6.56 35.99
N LYS A 45 6.67 5.45 36.74
CA LYS A 45 6.29 4.14 36.19
C LYS A 45 4.85 4.15 35.66
N LYS A 46 3.89 4.72 36.39
CA LYS A 46 2.50 4.83 35.91
C LYS A 46 2.39 5.64 34.62
N ILE A 47 3.18 6.72 34.51
CA ILE A 47 3.21 7.55 33.31
C ILE A 47 3.75 6.75 32.13
N VAL A 48 4.86 6.04 32.32
CA VAL A 48 5.47 5.18 31.29
C VAL A 48 4.51 4.07 30.85
N ASP A 49 3.83 3.41 31.79
CA ASP A 49 2.86 2.36 31.49
C ASP A 49 1.67 2.93 30.68
N LYS A 50 1.18 4.11 31.05
CA LYS A 50 0.11 4.80 30.32
C LYS A 50 0.55 5.18 28.91
N GLN A 51 1.73 5.78 28.76
CA GLN A 51 2.27 6.15 27.44
C GLN A 51 2.48 4.93 26.56
N SER A 52 2.95 3.82 27.12
CA SER A 52 3.14 2.56 26.38
C SER A 52 1.81 2.01 25.85
N SER A 53 0.74 2.09 26.66
CA SER A 53 -0.60 1.70 26.22
C SER A 53 -1.15 2.62 25.13
N GLU A 54 -0.94 3.93 25.24
CA GLU A 54 -1.35 4.91 24.21
C GLU A 54 -0.61 4.69 22.88
N ILE A 55 0.71 4.42 22.93
CA ILE A 55 1.52 4.08 21.75
C ILE A 55 0.99 2.83 21.06
N THR A 56 0.63 1.79 21.83
CA THR A 56 0.07 0.55 21.27
C THR A 56 -1.23 0.83 20.51
N LYS A 57 -2.14 1.61 21.10
CA LYS A 57 -3.41 2.00 20.45
C LYS A 57 -3.19 2.82 19.18
N ILE A 58 -2.22 3.74 19.19
CA ILE A 58 -1.88 4.53 18.01
C ILE A 58 -1.36 3.60 16.90
N ASN A 59 -0.55 2.61 17.24
CA ASN A 59 -0.01 1.65 16.28
C ASN A 59 -1.12 0.80 15.65
N ASP A 60 -2.06 0.30 16.45
CA ASP A 60 -3.22 -0.46 15.97
C ASP A 60 -4.11 0.39 15.02
N ASN A 61 -4.31 1.67 15.36
CA ASN A 61 -5.04 2.61 14.50
C ASN A 61 -4.30 2.86 13.17
N ILE A 62 -2.97 2.97 13.19
CA ILE A 62 -2.16 3.13 11.97
C ILE A 62 -2.32 1.91 11.05
N VAL A 63 -2.28 0.69 11.60
CA VAL A 63 -2.50 -0.54 10.82
C VAL A 63 -3.87 -0.50 10.15
N THR A 64 -4.92 -0.19 10.92
CA THR A 64 -6.29 -0.09 10.40
C THR A 64 -6.43 0.96 9.30
N ILE A 65 -5.79 2.13 9.46
CA ILE A 65 -5.79 3.20 8.46
C ILE A 65 -5.13 2.73 7.16
N ASN A 66 -4.00 2.02 7.26
CA ASN A 66 -3.31 1.51 6.07
C ASN A 66 -4.16 0.50 5.30
N GLU A 67 -4.82 -0.43 5.99
CA GLU A 67 -5.74 -1.39 5.37
C GLU A 67 -6.91 -0.68 4.66
N ASN A 68 -7.47 0.36 5.28
CA ASN A 68 -8.52 1.17 4.67
C ASN A 68 -8.03 1.93 3.43
N LEU A 69 -6.81 2.47 3.47
CA LEU A 69 -6.20 3.17 2.32
C LEU A 69 -5.99 2.23 1.14
N ASP A 70 -5.55 1.00 1.38
CA ASP A 70 -5.44 -0.03 0.33
C ASP A 70 -6.82 -0.38 -0.26
N GLY A 71 -7.84 -0.47 0.58
CA GLY A 71 -9.24 -0.65 0.14
C GLY A 71 -9.72 0.49 -0.76
N ILE A 72 -9.50 1.75 -0.35
CA ILE A 72 -9.86 2.94 -1.13
C ILE A 72 -9.13 2.97 -2.47
N LYS A 73 -7.82 2.67 -2.48
CA LYS A 73 -7.01 2.61 -3.70
C LYS A 73 -7.61 1.61 -4.70
N ASN A 74 -7.97 0.41 -4.26
CA ASN A 74 -8.60 -0.59 -5.11
C ASN A 74 -9.94 -0.12 -5.69
N ILE A 75 -10.77 0.56 -4.90
CA ILE A 75 -12.04 1.13 -5.36
C ILE A 75 -11.80 2.23 -6.41
N MET A 76 -10.85 3.13 -6.16
CA MET A 76 -10.52 4.20 -7.09
C MET A 76 -9.98 3.66 -8.41
N GLU A 77 -9.12 2.64 -8.37
CA GLU A 77 -8.64 1.97 -9.59
C GLU A 77 -9.79 1.31 -10.36
N GLN A 78 -10.73 0.67 -9.67
CA GLN A 78 -11.94 0.13 -10.31
C GLN A 78 -12.81 1.22 -10.93
N GLN A 79 -13.03 2.34 -10.24
CA GLN A 79 -13.81 3.45 -10.76
C GLN A 79 -13.14 4.11 -11.96
N LEU A 80 -11.82 4.29 -11.93
CA LEU A 80 -11.06 4.84 -13.05
C LEU A 80 -11.16 3.91 -14.27
N ARG A 81 -11.05 2.59 -14.07
CA ARG A 81 -11.30 1.59 -15.13
C ARG A 81 -12.70 1.74 -15.71
N TRP A 82 -13.72 1.81 -14.85
CA TRP A 82 -15.10 2.01 -15.28
C TRP A 82 -15.31 3.32 -16.05
N GLN A 83 -14.69 4.43 -15.64
CA GLN A 83 -14.81 5.71 -16.32
C GLN A 83 -14.14 5.70 -17.70
N GLN A 84 -12.92 5.14 -17.79
CA GLN A 84 -12.21 4.95 -19.06
C GLN A 84 -13.04 4.10 -20.02
N TRP A 85 -13.66 3.02 -19.53
CA TRP A 85 -14.48 2.14 -20.36
C TRP A 85 -15.85 2.75 -20.70
N SER A 86 -16.49 3.45 -19.76
CA SER A 86 -17.75 4.17 -20.02
C SER A 86 -17.56 5.22 -21.10
N PHE A 87 -16.41 5.90 -21.13
CA PHE A 87 -16.08 6.83 -22.22
C PHE A 87 -15.98 6.11 -23.57
N VAL A 88 -15.36 4.93 -23.62
CA VAL A 88 -15.27 4.13 -24.86
C VAL A 88 -16.64 3.62 -25.31
N LEU A 89 -17.47 3.14 -24.38
CA LEU A 89 -18.80 2.59 -24.68
C LEU A 89 -19.85 3.66 -24.99
N ALA A 90 -19.83 4.79 -24.28
CA ALA A 90 -20.76 5.90 -24.51
C ALA A 90 -20.44 6.63 -25.81
N ASN A 91 -19.17 6.72 -26.18
CA ASN A 91 -18.75 7.23 -27.48
C ASN A 91 -18.71 6.11 -28.52
N ASN A 92 -19.83 5.41 -28.72
CA ASN A 92 -20.13 4.57 -29.90
C ASN A 92 -19.91 5.28 -31.26
N SER A 93 -19.26 6.45 -31.30
CA SER A 93 -18.82 7.10 -32.51
C SER A 93 -17.60 6.38 -33.07
N GLU A 94 -17.75 5.98 -34.31
CA GLU A 94 -16.83 5.41 -35.29
C GLU A 94 -15.43 6.06 -35.41
N VAL A 95 -14.95 6.85 -34.45
CA VAL A 95 -13.82 7.76 -34.65
C VAL A 95 -12.52 7.30 -33.96
N PRO A 96 -12.45 6.90 -32.67
CA PRO A 96 -11.15 6.56 -32.08
C PRO A 96 -10.63 5.18 -32.51
N VAL A 97 -11.50 4.16 -32.52
CA VAL A 97 -11.10 2.77 -32.83
C VAL A 97 -11.03 2.54 -34.34
N ALA A 98 -11.91 3.17 -35.14
CA ALA A 98 -11.91 2.97 -36.59
C ALA A 98 -10.70 3.64 -37.28
N LEU A 99 -10.21 4.78 -36.78
CA LEU A 99 -9.02 5.47 -37.31
C LEU A 99 -7.73 4.65 -37.17
N ILE A 100 -7.68 3.71 -36.22
CA ILE A 100 -6.56 2.79 -36.03
C ILE A 100 -6.91 1.34 -36.38
N SER A 101 -8.10 1.10 -36.93
CA SER A 101 -8.60 -0.24 -37.26
C SER A 101 -7.83 -0.86 -38.43
N PHE A 102 -7.76 -2.20 -38.46
CA PHE A 102 -7.28 -2.94 -39.62
C PHE A 102 -8.33 -3.97 -40.03
N LYS A 103 -8.22 -4.46 -41.27
CA LYS A 103 -9.08 -5.51 -41.78
C LYS A 103 -8.49 -6.88 -41.51
N TYR A 104 -9.32 -7.82 -41.12
CA TYR A 104 -8.95 -9.21 -40.91
C TYR A 104 -10.04 -10.14 -41.47
N ARG A 105 -9.69 -11.41 -41.64
CA ARG A 105 -10.60 -12.48 -42.06
C ARG A 105 -10.53 -13.60 -41.05
N ILE A 106 -11.58 -14.42 -41.01
CA ILE A 106 -11.64 -15.63 -40.18
C ILE A 106 -11.74 -16.83 -41.11
N GLY A 107 -10.88 -17.84 -40.91
CA GLY A 107 -11.00 -19.10 -41.67
C GLY A 107 -10.62 -18.96 -43.15
N GLU A 108 -11.49 -19.40 -44.05
CA GLU A 108 -11.31 -19.24 -45.51
C GLU A 108 -12.30 -18.23 -46.10
N ASP A 109 -13.03 -17.53 -45.23
CA ASP A 109 -14.03 -16.55 -45.63
C ASP A 109 -13.36 -15.37 -46.31
N LEU A 110 -13.99 -14.89 -47.39
CA LEU A 110 -13.52 -13.72 -48.14
C LEU A 110 -14.00 -12.41 -47.52
N GLU A 111 -14.88 -12.47 -46.51
CA GLU A 111 -15.44 -11.30 -45.86
C GLU A 111 -14.41 -10.60 -44.97
N GLU A 112 -14.17 -9.31 -45.25
CA GLU A 112 -13.24 -8.49 -44.50
C GLU A 112 -13.89 -7.80 -43.31
N ILE A 113 -13.53 -8.25 -42.11
CA ILE A 113 -14.06 -7.75 -40.86
C ILE A 113 -13.15 -6.62 -40.34
N SER A 114 -13.77 -5.56 -39.80
CA SER A 114 -13.03 -4.51 -39.10
C SER A 114 -12.61 -4.99 -37.71
N SER A 115 -11.35 -4.78 -37.34
CA SER A 115 -10.86 -5.07 -35.98
C SER A 115 -11.56 -4.25 -34.89
N ALA A 116 -12.24 -3.16 -35.25
CA ALA A 116 -12.89 -2.27 -34.30
C ALA A 116 -13.96 -2.97 -33.46
N GLY A 117 -14.80 -3.81 -34.07
CA GLY A 117 -15.83 -4.56 -33.34
C GLY A 117 -15.23 -5.50 -32.30
N LEU A 118 -14.23 -6.28 -32.70
CA LEU A 118 -13.53 -7.20 -31.79
C LEU A 118 -12.82 -6.45 -30.64
N VAL A 119 -12.21 -5.30 -30.91
CA VAL A 119 -11.62 -4.47 -29.84
C VAL A 119 -12.69 -4.01 -28.86
N THR A 120 -13.85 -3.58 -29.33
CA THR A 120 -14.97 -3.21 -28.45
C THR A 120 -15.42 -4.38 -27.57
N GLU A 121 -15.56 -5.58 -28.13
CA GLU A 121 -15.91 -6.79 -27.38
C GLU A 121 -14.84 -7.17 -26.33
N ILE A 122 -13.56 -7.02 -26.67
CA ILE A 122 -12.46 -7.21 -25.74
C ILE A 122 -12.56 -6.22 -24.57
N LEU A 123 -12.79 -4.94 -24.86
CA LEU A 123 -12.92 -3.90 -23.84
C LEU A 123 -14.15 -4.14 -22.95
N GLN A 124 -15.25 -4.63 -23.50
CA GLN A 124 -16.43 -5.07 -22.71
C GLN A 124 -16.13 -6.27 -21.81
N SER A 125 -15.32 -7.21 -22.30
CA SER A 125 -14.89 -8.37 -21.51
C SER A 125 -14.01 -7.93 -20.33
N PHE A 126 -13.10 -6.98 -20.58
CA PHE A 126 -12.29 -6.36 -19.52
C PHE A 126 -13.18 -5.63 -18.51
N ALA A 127 -14.22 -4.93 -18.99
CA ALA A 127 -15.24 -4.31 -18.14
C ALA A 127 -15.93 -5.26 -17.18
N SER A 128 -16.07 -6.52 -17.60
CA SER A 128 -16.65 -7.58 -16.78
C SER A 128 -15.63 -8.28 -15.88
N GLY A 129 -14.37 -7.85 -15.88
CA GLY A 129 -13.28 -8.48 -15.12
C GLY A 129 -12.72 -9.75 -15.75
N CYS A 130 -13.02 -10.01 -17.02
CA CYS A 130 -12.68 -11.24 -17.72
C CYS A 130 -11.68 -11.00 -18.86
N GLY A 131 -10.91 -12.04 -19.21
CA GLY A 131 -10.19 -12.06 -20.48
C GLY A 131 -11.11 -12.35 -21.67
N HIS A 132 -10.64 -12.09 -22.88
CA HIS A 132 -11.37 -12.36 -24.11
C HIS A 132 -10.59 -13.31 -25.01
N TYR A 133 -11.24 -14.35 -25.53
CA TYR A 133 -10.62 -15.26 -26.48
C TYR A 133 -10.60 -14.66 -27.88
N LEU A 134 -9.42 -14.66 -28.52
CA LEU A 134 -9.28 -14.24 -29.90
C LEU A 134 -9.69 -15.38 -30.84
N PRO A 135 -10.25 -15.08 -32.02
CA PRO A 135 -10.56 -16.12 -33.01
C PRO A 135 -9.28 -16.83 -33.48
N ASP A 136 -9.26 -18.16 -33.39
CA ASP A 136 -8.04 -18.97 -33.66
C ASP A 136 -7.57 -18.89 -35.12
N ASN A 137 -8.54 -18.75 -36.01
CA ASN A 137 -8.36 -18.81 -37.45
C ASN A 137 -8.19 -17.41 -38.05
N ALA A 138 -8.20 -16.37 -37.23
CA ALA A 138 -8.16 -14.99 -37.71
C ALA A 138 -6.76 -14.59 -38.18
N TYR A 139 -6.71 -13.91 -39.31
CA TYR A 139 -5.49 -13.37 -39.89
C TYR A 139 -5.75 -12.00 -40.50
N ILE A 140 -4.74 -11.14 -40.42
CA ILE A 140 -4.83 -9.79 -40.97
C ILE A 140 -4.83 -9.84 -42.49
N VAL A 141 -5.68 -9.03 -43.13
CA VAL A 141 -5.71 -8.88 -44.59
C VAL A 141 -4.50 -8.05 -44.98
N CYS A 142 -3.44 -8.71 -45.44
CA CYS A 142 -2.25 -8.07 -45.96
C CYS A 142 -1.50 -9.04 -46.89
N TRP A 143 -0.48 -8.53 -47.57
CA TRP A 143 0.34 -9.24 -48.57
C TRP A 143 1.22 -10.37 -48.00
N HIS A 144 0.95 -10.89 -46.80
CA HIS A 144 1.69 -12.01 -46.25
C HIS A 144 1.34 -13.30 -46.98
N ASN A 145 2.30 -13.84 -47.74
CA ASN A 145 2.17 -15.15 -48.39
C ASN A 145 2.12 -16.32 -47.39
N ASN A 146 2.38 -16.07 -46.10
CA ASN A 146 2.44 -17.07 -45.03
C ASN A 146 1.30 -16.90 -44.02
N LYS A 147 0.37 -17.87 -43.98
CA LYS A 147 -0.77 -17.90 -43.04
C LYS A 147 -0.35 -17.80 -41.57
N LYS A 148 0.79 -18.39 -41.17
CA LYS A 148 1.26 -18.37 -39.77
C LYS A 148 1.68 -16.97 -39.34
N GLU A 149 2.36 -16.24 -40.21
CA GLU A 149 2.78 -14.86 -39.97
C GLU A 149 1.58 -13.92 -39.96
N ALA A 150 0.64 -14.08 -40.89
CA ALA A 150 -0.59 -13.30 -40.92
C ALA A 150 -1.44 -13.46 -39.65
N ARG A 151 -1.53 -14.68 -39.09
CA ARG A 151 -2.17 -14.93 -37.78
C ARG A 151 -1.43 -14.27 -36.62
N LYS A 152 -0.09 -14.27 -36.65
CA LYS A 152 0.72 -13.58 -35.63
C LYS A 152 0.53 -12.06 -35.71
N ALA A 153 0.55 -11.51 -36.93
CA ALA A 153 0.32 -10.10 -37.19
C ALA A 153 -1.08 -9.65 -36.74
N PHE A 154 -2.11 -10.47 -36.96
CA PHE A 154 -3.46 -10.24 -36.40
C PHE A 154 -3.43 -10.05 -34.88
N ARG A 155 -2.85 -11.00 -34.14
CA ARG A 155 -2.77 -10.94 -32.67
C ARG A 155 -2.00 -9.72 -32.19
N THR A 156 -0.86 -9.43 -32.82
CA THR A 156 -0.06 -8.24 -32.51
C THR A 156 -0.84 -6.95 -32.79
N GLY A 157 -1.59 -6.92 -33.89
CA GLY A 157 -2.46 -5.79 -34.25
C GLY A 157 -3.54 -5.54 -33.21
N ILE A 158 -4.28 -6.57 -32.82
CA ILE A 158 -5.31 -6.46 -31.76
C ILE A 158 -4.69 -5.98 -30.46
N LYS A 159 -3.59 -6.61 -30.04
CA LYS A 159 -2.86 -6.22 -28.83
C LYS A 159 -2.47 -4.74 -28.84
N SER A 160 -1.96 -4.25 -29.98
CA SER A 160 -1.57 -2.86 -30.16
C SER A 160 -2.77 -1.89 -30.15
N GLN A 161 -3.91 -2.26 -30.73
CA GLN A 161 -5.11 -1.42 -30.69
C GLN A 161 -5.65 -1.34 -29.27
N VAL A 162 -5.78 -2.47 -28.59
CA VAL A 162 -6.22 -2.53 -27.19
C VAL A 162 -5.29 -1.68 -26.31
N LYS A 163 -3.97 -1.79 -26.47
CA LYS A 163 -3.00 -0.92 -25.77
C LYS A 163 -3.27 0.57 -25.96
N LYS A 164 -3.54 1.01 -27.20
CA LYS A 164 -3.84 2.42 -27.49
C LYS A 164 -5.11 2.88 -26.78
N MET A 165 -6.08 1.99 -26.59
CA MET A 165 -7.35 2.30 -25.93
C MET A 165 -7.23 2.33 -24.40
N ILE A 166 -6.47 1.40 -23.81
CA ILE A 166 -6.35 1.30 -22.34
C ILE A 166 -5.13 2.02 -21.76
N GLY A 167 -4.17 2.42 -22.60
CA GLY A 167 -2.96 3.15 -22.20
C GLY A 167 -1.81 2.27 -21.67
N HIS A 168 -2.00 0.97 -21.52
CA HIS A 168 -0.99 0.01 -21.06
C HIS A 168 -1.03 -1.29 -21.87
N GLU A 169 0.05 -2.07 -21.80
CA GLU A 169 0.21 -3.29 -22.62
C GLU A 169 -0.66 -4.42 -22.07
N PRO A 170 -1.68 -4.91 -22.82
CA PRO A 170 -2.49 -6.04 -22.37
C PRO A 170 -1.68 -7.34 -22.42
N ARG A 171 -2.01 -8.30 -21.57
CA ARG A 171 -1.36 -9.62 -21.55
C ARG A 171 -2.00 -10.50 -22.61
N LEU A 172 -1.19 -11.14 -23.44
CA LEU A 172 -1.65 -12.06 -24.49
C LEU A 172 -1.06 -13.44 -24.22
N GLU A 173 -1.92 -14.43 -24.01
CA GLU A 173 -1.51 -15.78 -23.62
C GLU A 173 -2.11 -16.83 -24.54
N LYS A 174 -1.42 -17.97 -24.67
CA LYS A 174 -1.95 -19.13 -25.35
C LYS A 174 -2.46 -20.11 -24.29
N GLY A 175 -3.75 -20.40 -24.31
CA GLY A 175 -4.39 -21.38 -23.45
C GLY A 175 -3.94 -22.80 -23.75
N SER A 176 -4.25 -23.72 -22.82
CA SER A 176 -3.98 -25.15 -22.96
C SER A 176 -4.75 -25.80 -24.10
N ASP A 177 -5.92 -25.25 -24.45
CA ASP A 177 -6.73 -25.62 -25.61
C ASP A 177 -6.17 -25.10 -26.94
N GLY A 178 -5.04 -24.39 -26.90
CA GLY A 178 -4.36 -23.86 -28.06
C GLY A 178 -4.85 -22.49 -28.52
N ARG A 179 -5.91 -21.95 -27.91
CA ARG A 179 -6.50 -20.66 -28.26
C ARG A 179 -5.74 -19.52 -27.64
N TYR A 180 -5.81 -18.33 -28.24
CA TYR A 180 -5.21 -17.14 -27.64
C TYR A 180 -6.25 -16.35 -26.87
N ALA A 181 -5.91 -15.94 -25.66
CA ALA A 181 -6.72 -15.04 -24.85
C ALA A 181 -5.95 -13.77 -24.55
N ILE A 182 -6.65 -12.64 -24.56
CA ILE A 182 -6.13 -11.34 -24.17
C ILE A 182 -6.75 -10.95 -22.82
N TYR A 183 -5.91 -10.45 -21.91
CA TYR A 183 -6.30 -10.06 -20.55
C TYR A 183 -5.88 -8.62 -20.28
N TYR A 184 -6.69 -7.93 -19.48
CA TYR A 184 -6.29 -6.70 -18.83
C TYR A 184 -5.20 -7.00 -17.79
N THR A 185 -4.19 -6.12 -17.70
CA THR A 185 -3.08 -6.22 -16.73
C THR A 185 -3.31 -5.30 -15.55
#